data_AF-A0A419A9X2-F1
#
_entry.id   AF-A0A419A9X2-F1
#
_cell.length_a   1.000
_cell.length_b   1.000
_cell.length_c   1.000
_cell.angle_alpha   90.00
_cell.angle_beta   90.00
_cell.angle_gamma   90.00
#
_symmetry.space_group_name_H-M   'P 1'
#
loop_
_entity.id
_entity.type
_entity.pdbx_description
1 polymer ?
#
loop_
_entity_poly.entity_id
_entity_poly.type
_entity_poly.pdbx_seq_one_letter_code
_entity_poly.pdbx_strand_id
1 'polypeptide(L)'
;MPRDVRTTMTELQRKPNELVGYWQRYDWRESFFTPSIHILQALTLDGRTASGAGRTREAAFLRCLGETAELHALAARAHVGANDFAARRDGIAAHPDADRARQAALLEAYERFAVLRWWHGLAEAQPLSERWLAGQGLGSHLETARWGAALRRRTGWWRIAGSAGPTVMICRSMSPEGQDPVLGFGADPDPLRAARKALRELFLMEMNLMELMAARRTGREAELQHVQDRILAYARRGPQLLPASPPVTPVQPAALPAPREWFGTGLSLHAITPADGPLAVWLCRPDLPAPAEDAAHGLPFL
;
A
#
# COMPACT_ATOMS: atom_id res chain seq x y z
N MET A 1 28.35 35.85 -2.34
CA MET A 1 28.58 34.83 -1.29
C MET A 1 28.15 33.48 -1.83
N PRO A 2 29.05 32.50 -1.95
CA PRO A 2 28.70 31.18 -2.42
C PRO A 2 27.95 30.44 -1.29
N ARG A 3 26.72 30.02 -1.56
CA ARG A 3 25.99 29.12 -0.65
C ARG A 3 26.70 27.78 -0.65
N ASP A 4 27.05 27.35 0.55
CA ASP A 4 27.81 26.13 0.83
C ASP A 4 26.97 24.88 0.45
N VAL A 5 27.24 24.33 -0.72
CA VAL A 5 26.55 23.16 -1.31
C VAL A 5 26.80 21.87 -0.51
N ARG A 6 27.68 21.89 0.51
CA ARG A 6 27.93 20.75 1.40
C ARG A 6 26.96 20.66 2.59
N THR A 7 26.15 21.69 2.84
CA THR A 7 25.18 21.69 3.96
C THR A 7 23.88 20.94 3.64
N THR A 8 23.62 20.58 2.38
CA THR A 8 22.28 20.12 1.97
C THR A 8 22.02 18.62 2.04
N MET A 9 22.99 17.71 1.80
CA MET A 9 22.70 16.26 1.82
C MET A 9 22.70 15.64 3.22
N THR A 10 23.58 16.10 4.11
CA THR A 10 23.76 15.47 5.43
C THR A 10 22.67 15.88 6.43
N GLU A 11 22.12 17.10 6.31
CA GLU A 11 20.97 17.53 7.12
C GLU A 11 19.65 16.94 6.63
N LEU A 12 19.46 16.82 5.31
CA LEU A 12 18.29 16.16 4.71
C LEU A 12 18.23 14.65 5.00
N GLN A 13 19.35 14.01 5.29
CA GLN A 13 19.40 12.61 5.77
C GLN A 13 19.25 12.50 7.29
N ARG A 14 19.62 13.53 8.07
CA ARG A 14 19.47 13.53 9.54
C ARG A 14 18.03 13.76 9.99
N LYS A 15 17.32 14.72 9.39
CA LYS A 15 15.95 15.07 9.80
C LYS A 15 14.95 13.90 9.70
N PRO A 16 14.90 13.10 8.62
CA PRO A 16 14.01 11.94 8.57
C PRO A 16 14.30 10.90 9.65
N ASN A 17 15.56 10.77 10.10
CA ASN A 17 15.93 9.83 11.16
C ASN A 17 15.43 10.27 12.55
N GLU A 18 15.04 11.52 12.74
CA GLU A 18 14.38 11.98 13.97
C GLU A 18 13.03 11.27 14.18
N LEU A 19 12.41 10.77 13.11
CA LEU A 19 11.18 9.96 13.19
C LEU A 19 11.39 8.63 13.93
N VAL A 20 12.62 8.13 14.02
CA VAL A 20 12.94 6.94 14.84
C VAL A 20 12.64 7.21 16.32
N GLY A 21 12.71 8.46 16.78
CA GLY A 21 12.32 8.85 18.13
C GLY A 21 10.84 8.62 18.44
N TYR A 22 10.00 8.40 17.42
CA TYR A 22 8.58 8.05 17.57
C TYR A 22 8.34 6.55 17.67
N TRP A 23 9.39 5.73 17.64
CA TRP A 23 9.27 4.27 17.73
C TRP A 23 9.52 3.80 19.16
N GLN A 24 8.58 3.01 19.69
CA GLN A 24 8.78 2.26 20.93
C GLN A 24 9.73 1.08 20.71
N ARG A 25 9.59 0.39 19.58
CA ARG A 25 10.46 -0.70 19.13
C ARG A 25 10.38 -0.85 17.61
N TYR A 26 11.39 -1.48 17.02
CA TYR A 26 11.38 -1.85 15.61
C TYR A 26 12.09 -3.19 15.38
N ASP A 27 11.63 -3.93 14.39
CA ASP A 27 12.12 -5.26 14.07
C ASP A 27 12.29 -5.42 12.57
N TRP A 28 13.45 -5.96 12.17
CA TRP A 28 13.66 -6.43 10.80
C TRP A 28 13.02 -7.80 10.65
N ARG A 29 12.03 -7.90 9.77
CA ARG A 29 11.25 -9.11 9.56
C ARG A 29 11.84 -9.92 8.42
N GLU A 30 12.05 -11.21 8.68
CA GLU A 30 12.39 -12.19 7.67
C GLU A 30 11.11 -12.81 7.12
N SER A 31 11.01 -12.90 5.79
CA SER A 31 9.87 -13.52 5.12
C SER A 31 10.25 -14.90 4.61
N PHE A 32 9.51 -15.94 5.01
CA PHE A 32 9.71 -17.28 4.44
C PHE A 32 9.00 -17.48 3.09
N PHE A 33 8.24 -16.48 2.63
CA PHE A 33 7.65 -16.43 1.29
C PHE A 33 8.52 -15.66 0.30
N THR A 34 9.27 -14.66 0.78
CA THR A 34 10.01 -13.66 0.01
C THR A 34 11.31 -13.24 0.74
N PRO A 35 12.25 -14.18 0.98
CA PRO A 35 13.40 -13.95 1.86
C PRO A 35 14.40 -12.90 1.33
N SER A 36 14.37 -12.60 0.02
CA SER A 36 15.23 -11.56 -0.58
C SER A 36 14.65 -10.15 -0.46
N ILE A 37 13.51 -9.97 0.24
CA ILE A 37 12.91 -8.67 0.51
C ILE A 37 13.17 -8.29 1.97
N HIS A 38 13.66 -7.07 2.18
CA HIS A 38 13.80 -6.52 3.51
C HIS A 38 12.49 -5.87 3.93
N ILE A 39 11.99 -6.28 5.09
CA ILE A 39 10.79 -5.71 5.70
C ILE A 39 11.18 -5.17 7.08
N LEU A 40 10.80 -3.92 7.36
CA LEU A 40 10.93 -3.28 8.66
C LEU A 40 9.53 -3.00 9.19
N GLN A 41 9.28 -3.33 10.46
CA GLN A 41 8.11 -2.88 11.20
C GLN A 41 8.56 -2.11 12.42
N ALA A 42 7.87 -1.01 12.71
CA ALA A 42 8.06 -0.21 13.90
C ALA A 42 6.71 -0.06 14.63
N LEU A 43 6.73 -0.26 15.95
CA LEU A 43 5.62 0.08 16.83
C LEU A 43 5.84 1.53 17.28
N THR A 44 4.92 2.43 16.95
CA THR A 44 5.00 3.84 17.34
C THR A 44 4.60 4.03 18.80
N LEU A 45 4.96 5.17 19.39
CA LEU A 45 4.68 5.51 20.80
C LEU A 45 3.17 5.53 21.13
N ASP A 46 2.30 5.77 20.14
CA ASP A 46 0.84 5.74 20.26
C ASP A 46 0.23 4.33 20.00
N GLY A 47 1.08 3.30 19.85
CA GLY A 47 0.67 1.91 19.71
C GLY A 47 0.23 1.50 18.30
N ARG A 48 0.51 2.33 17.28
CA ARG A 48 0.25 2.01 15.87
C ARG A 48 1.48 1.36 15.23
N THR A 49 1.31 0.71 14.09
CA THR A 49 2.42 0.05 13.38
C THR A 49 2.72 0.81 12.11
N ALA A 50 3.99 1.16 11.89
CA ALA A 50 4.52 1.62 10.62
C ALA A 50 5.35 0.50 9.98
N SER A 51 5.24 0.32 8.66
CA SER A 51 5.91 -0.76 7.95
C SER A 51 6.63 -0.26 6.69
N GLY A 52 7.64 -1.00 6.25
CA GLY A 52 8.32 -0.70 5.00
C GLY A 52 8.93 -1.93 4.38
N ALA A 53 8.68 -2.14 3.09
CA ALA A 53 9.26 -3.23 2.31
C ALA A 53 10.12 -2.73 1.14
N GLY A 54 11.27 -3.35 0.93
CA GLY A 54 12.20 -2.95 -0.12
C GLY A 54 13.24 -4.02 -0.48
N ARG A 55 13.85 -3.86 -1.65
CA ARG A 55 14.98 -4.70 -2.10
C ARG A 55 16.26 -4.45 -1.33
N THR A 56 16.33 -3.31 -0.62
CA THR A 56 17.44 -2.94 0.25
C THR A 56 16.88 -2.53 1.60
N ARG A 57 17.69 -2.67 2.66
CA ARG A 57 17.31 -2.19 4.00
C ARG A 57 17.02 -0.70 3.98
N GLU A 58 17.82 0.10 3.27
CA GLU A 58 17.57 1.54 3.13
C GLU A 58 16.19 1.85 2.53
N ALA A 59 15.79 1.15 1.45
CA ALA A 59 14.48 1.36 0.84
C ALA A 59 13.32 0.96 1.76
N ALA A 60 13.48 -0.12 2.53
CA ALA A 60 12.50 -0.53 3.54
C ALA A 60 12.42 0.51 4.69
N PHE A 61 13.58 0.95 5.18
CA PHE A 61 13.69 1.94 6.25
C PHE A 61 13.04 3.28 5.87
N LEU A 62 13.37 3.84 4.71
CA LEU A 62 12.79 5.11 4.25
C LEU A 62 11.27 5.04 4.09
N ARG A 63 10.71 3.89 3.70
CA ARG A 63 9.26 3.70 3.62
C ARG A 63 8.61 3.63 4.99
N CYS A 64 9.23 2.92 5.92
CA CYS A 64 8.78 2.85 7.31
C CYS A 64 8.80 4.25 7.96
N LEU A 65 9.81 5.07 7.67
CA LEU A 65 9.82 6.48 8.10
C LEU A 65 8.68 7.30 7.46
N GLY A 66 8.37 7.08 6.18
CA GLY A 66 7.22 7.70 5.53
C GLY A 66 5.92 7.41 6.26
N GLU A 67 5.61 6.13 6.48
CA GLU A 67 4.40 5.73 7.22
C GLU A 67 4.42 6.26 8.67
N THR A 68 5.59 6.32 9.32
CA THR A 68 5.73 6.93 10.65
C THR A 68 5.36 8.42 10.65
N ALA A 69 5.79 9.17 9.63
CA ALA A 69 5.43 10.58 9.51
C ALA A 69 3.92 10.78 9.29
N GLU A 70 3.29 9.89 8.53
CA GLU A 70 1.84 9.89 8.32
C GLU A 70 1.09 9.64 9.63
N LEU A 71 1.52 8.64 10.41
CA LEU A 71 0.96 8.35 11.73
C LEU A 71 1.14 9.50 12.72
N HIS A 72 2.35 10.09 12.78
CA HIS A 72 2.64 11.26 13.61
C HIS A 72 1.74 12.46 13.25
N ALA A 73 1.56 12.73 11.95
CA ALA A 73 0.68 13.79 11.49
C ALA A 73 -0.78 13.57 11.91
N LEU A 74 -1.27 12.33 11.83
CA LEU A 74 -2.61 11.98 12.29
C LEU A 74 -2.76 12.12 13.81
N ALA A 75 -1.77 11.69 14.60
CA ALA A 75 -1.78 11.83 16.05
C ALA A 75 -1.79 13.32 16.47
N ALA A 76 -0.94 14.15 15.87
CA ALA A 76 -0.90 15.58 16.11
C ALA A 76 -2.24 16.27 15.83
N ARG A 77 -2.95 15.85 14.76
CA ARG A 77 -4.30 16.34 14.45
C ARG A 77 -5.34 15.90 15.47
N ALA A 78 -5.29 14.63 15.90
CA ALA A 78 -6.20 14.12 16.92
C ALA A 78 -6.06 14.88 18.25
N HIS A 79 -4.84 15.25 18.64
CA HIS A 79 -4.58 16.06 19.84
C HIS A 79 -5.23 17.45 19.82
N VAL A 80 -5.41 18.04 18.64
CA VAL A 80 -6.11 19.33 18.47
C VAL A 80 -7.59 19.16 18.11
N GLY A 81 -8.15 17.96 18.29
CA GLY A 81 -9.57 17.67 18.05
C GLY A 81 -9.97 17.47 16.59
N ALA A 82 -9.02 17.42 15.66
CA ALA A 82 -9.26 17.24 14.23
C ALA A 82 -9.13 15.76 13.81
N ASN A 83 -9.99 14.89 14.34
CA ASN A 83 -10.02 13.47 14.01
C ASN A 83 -11.01 13.15 12.87
N ASP A 84 -10.68 13.62 11.67
CA ASP A 84 -11.53 13.55 10.48
C ASP A 84 -10.99 12.64 9.37
N PHE A 85 -9.94 11.85 9.65
CA PHE A 85 -9.35 10.92 8.70
C PHE A 85 -10.17 9.63 8.57
N ALA A 86 -10.64 9.35 7.36
CA ALA A 86 -11.30 8.11 7.02
C ALA A 86 -10.36 7.18 6.23
N ALA A 87 -9.67 6.27 6.94
CA ALA A 87 -8.69 5.32 6.38
C ALA A 87 -9.18 4.53 5.15
N ARG A 88 -10.49 4.37 5.02
CA ARG A 88 -11.13 3.61 3.94
C ARG A 88 -11.31 4.36 2.63
N ARG A 89 -11.10 5.67 2.61
CA ARG A 89 -11.43 6.55 1.46
C ARG A 89 -10.38 7.61 1.23
N ASP A 90 -9.96 8.25 2.31
CA ASP A 90 -8.99 9.34 2.25
C ASP A 90 -7.65 8.77 1.81
N GLY A 91 -6.71 9.60 1.39
CA GLY A 91 -5.34 9.18 1.09
C GLY A 91 -4.37 10.05 1.88
N ILE A 92 -3.36 9.44 2.47
CA ILE A 92 -2.32 10.15 3.21
C ILE A 92 -0.96 9.76 2.65
N ALA A 93 -0.02 10.68 2.58
CA ALA A 93 1.33 10.34 2.16
C ALA A 93 2.36 11.31 2.73
N ALA A 94 3.52 10.76 3.11
CA ALA A 94 4.70 11.53 3.49
C ALA A 94 5.82 11.43 2.46
N HIS A 95 6.51 12.55 2.22
CA HIS A 95 7.70 12.59 1.37
C HIS A 95 8.56 13.84 1.68
N PRO A 96 9.90 13.83 1.51
CA PRO A 96 10.73 15.03 1.66
C PRO A 96 10.35 16.19 0.72
N ASP A 97 9.89 15.84 -0.48
CA ASP A 97 9.31 16.75 -1.47
C ASP A 97 7.78 16.80 -1.32
N ALA A 98 7.26 17.98 -1.01
CA ALA A 98 5.85 18.23 -0.75
C ALA A 98 4.94 17.96 -1.96
N ASP A 99 5.38 18.22 -3.18
CA ASP A 99 4.57 17.95 -4.37
C ASP A 99 4.41 16.44 -4.59
N ARG A 100 5.46 15.67 -4.28
CA ARG A 100 5.40 14.20 -4.31
C ARG A 100 4.52 13.62 -3.22
N ALA A 101 4.57 14.17 -2.00
CA ALA A 101 3.65 13.79 -0.92
C ALA A 101 2.20 14.08 -1.34
N ARG A 102 1.94 15.29 -1.86
CA ARG A 102 0.63 15.69 -2.38
C ARG A 102 0.11 14.72 -3.46
N GLN A 103 0.95 14.38 -4.44
CA GLN A 103 0.58 13.47 -5.51
C GLN A 103 0.34 12.05 -4.98
N ALA A 104 1.17 11.55 -4.06
CA ALA A 104 1.01 10.23 -3.48
C ALA A 104 -0.28 10.10 -2.66
N ALA A 105 -0.62 11.11 -1.85
CA ALA A 105 -1.88 11.14 -1.10
C ALA A 105 -3.10 11.08 -2.03
N LEU A 106 -3.04 11.78 -3.16
CA LEU A 106 -4.09 11.73 -4.16
C LEU A 106 -4.21 10.34 -4.83
N LEU A 107 -3.09 9.73 -5.19
CA LEU A 107 -3.06 8.39 -5.77
C LEU A 107 -3.58 7.33 -4.80
N GLU A 108 -3.26 7.44 -3.51
CA GLU A 108 -3.76 6.54 -2.46
C GLU A 108 -5.28 6.66 -2.29
N ALA A 109 -5.82 7.89 -2.25
CA ALA A 109 -7.27 8.09 -2.19
C ALA A 109 -7.98 7.46 -3.40
N TYR A 110 -7.41 7.61 -4.60
CA TYR A 110 -7.95 7.00 -5.82
C TYR A 110 -7.81 5.47 -5.83
N GLU A 111 -6.71 4.94 -5.31
CA GLU A 111 -6.53 3.49 -5.12
C GLU A 111 -7.68 2.92 -4.29
N ARG A 112 -7.95 3.52 -3.12
CA ARG A 112 -9.04 3.10 -2.22
C ARG A 112 -10.40 3.17 -2.90
N PHE A 113 -10.67 4.26 -3.63
CA PHE A 113 -11.89 4.41 -4.41
C PHE A 113 -12.07 3.30 -5.47
N ALA A 114 -11.05 3.06 -6.29
CA ALA A 114 -11.12 2.06 -7.34
C ALA A 114 -11.22 0.63 -6.77
N VAL A 115 -10.47 0.34 -5.70
CA VAL A 115 -10.51 -0.94 -5.00
C VAL A 115 -11.87 -1.19 -4.37
N LEU A 116 -12.51 -0.20 -3.75
CA LEU A 116 -13.88 -0.35 -3.23
C LEU A 116 -14.88 -0.63 -4.35
N ARG A 117 -14.82 0.10 -5.46
CA ARG A 117 -15.69 -0.16 -6.61
C ARG A 117 -15.52 -1.58 -7.14
N TRP A 118 -14.28 -2.02 -7.33
CA TRP A 118 -13.97 -3.40 -7.72
C TRP A 118 -14.50 -4.41 -6.70
N TRP A 119 -14.25 -4.16 -5.41
CA TRP A 119 -14.70 -5.02 -4.32
C TRP A 119 -16.22 -5.16 -4.32
N HIS A 120 -16.99 -4.13 -4.64
CA HIS A 120 -18.45 -4.21 -4.74
C HIS A 120 -18.98 -4.67 -6.11
N GLY A 121 -18.11 -5.11 -7.02
CA GLY A 121 -18.50 -5.56 -8.36
C GLY A 121 -18.91 -4.43 -9.32
N LEU A 122 -18.65 -3.17 -8.96
CA LEU A 122 -18.92 -1.97 -9.76
C LEU A 122 -17.79 -1.64 -10.75
N ALA A 123 -16.71 -2.43 -10.71
CA ALA A 123 -15.61 -2.39 -11.66
C ALA A 123 -15.03 -3.80 -11.81
N GLU A 124 -14.63 -4.15 -13.04
CA GLU A 124 -14.04 -5.45 -13.34
C GLU A 124 -12.53 -5.45 -13.11
N ALA A 125 -11.96 -6.61 -12.77
CA ALA A 125 -10.52 -6.82 -12.83
C ALA A 125 -10.14 -7.61 -14.08
N GLN A 126 -9.09 -7.18 -14.77
CA GLN A 126 -8.59 -7.80 -15.99
C GLN A 126 -7.18 -8.33 -15.75
N PRO A 127 -6.91 -9.64 -15.94
CA PRO A 127 -5.59 -10.19 -15.72
C PRO A 127 -4.57 -9.58 -16.68
N LEU A 128 -3.34 -9.38 -16.22
CA LEU A 128 -2.28 -8.84 -17.09
C LEU A 128 -1.66 -9.92 -17.96
N SER A 129 -1.23 -9.55 -19.17
CA SER A 129 -0.55 -10.50 -20.06
C SER A 129 0.82 -10.90 -19.52
N GLU A 130 1.10 -12.21 -19.56
CA GLU A 130 2.41 -12.76 -19.15
C GLU A 130 3.54 -12.17 -19.99
N ARG A 131 3.30 -11.95 -21.28
CA ARG A 131 4.26 -11.29 -22.18
C ARG A 131 4.61 -9.88 -21.70
N TRP A 132 3.62 -9.09 -21.26
CA TRP A 132 3.88 -7.76 -20.71
C TRP A 132 4.64 -7.86 -19.39
N LEU A 133 4.19 -8.72 -18.46
CA LEU A 133 4.86 -8.93 -17.17
C LEU A 133 6.35 -9.31 -17.33
N ALA A 134 6.64 -10.23 -18.25
CA ALA A 134 8.00 -10.65 -18.58
C ALA A 134 8.80 -9.50 -19.22
N GLY A 135 8.21 -8.79 -20.20
CA GLY A 135 8.85 -7.65 -20.86
C GLY A 135 9.17 -6.48 -19.91
N GLN A 136 8.43 -6.32 -18.82
CA GLN A 136 8.71 -5.32 -17.78
C GLN A 136 9.62 -5.81 -16.64
N GLY A 137 10.05 -7.08 -16.68
CA GLY A 137 10.89 -7.70 -15.66
C GLY A 137 10.19 -7.94 -14.31
N LEU A 138 8.85 -7.92 -14.26
CA LEU A 138 8.09 -8.17 -13.03
C LEU A 138 8.22 -9.63 -12.58
N GLY A 139 8.20 -10.57 -13.53
CA GLY A 139 8.39 -12.00 -13.27
C GLY A 139 9.76 -12.27 -12.63
N SER A 140 10.84 -11.84 -13.27
CA SER A 140 12.20 -12.01 -12.74
C SER A 140 12.42 -11.29 -11.40
N HIS A 141 11.78 -10.14 -11.19
CA HIS A 141 11.82 -9.47 -9.90
C HIS A 141 11.15 -10.29 -8.80
N LEU A 142 9.97 -10.88 -9.07
CA LEU A 142 9.28 -11.77 -8.16
C LEU A 142 10.10 -13.05 -7.88
N GLU A 143 10.67 -13.66 -8.91
CA GLU A 143 11.52 -14.85 -8.77
C GLU A 143 12.72 -14.56 -7.85
N THR A 144 13.37 -13.42 -8.04
CA THR A 144 14.46 -12.97 -7.16
C THR A 144 13.97 -12.77 -5.72
N ALA A 145 12.80 -12.14 -5.55
CA ALA A 145 12.20 -11.92 -4.22
C ALA A 145 11.93 -13.25 -3.49
N ARG A 146 11.48 -14.28 -4.22
CA ARG A 146 11.13 -15.61 -3.71
C ARG A 146 12.30 -16.60 -3.69
N TRP A 147 13.50 -16.20 -4.12
CA TRP A 147 14.65 -17.09 -4.16
C TRP A 147 14.99 -17.62 -2.77
N GLY A 148 14.94 -18.95 -2.59
CA GLY A 148 15.15 -19.59 -1.28
C GLY A 148 13.94 -19.58 -0.34
N ALA A 149 12.74 -19.19 -0.82
CA ALA A 149 11.52 -19.24 -0.03
C ALA A 149 11.21 -20.67 0.46
N ALA A 150 10.95 -20.82 1.75
CA ALA A 150 10.59 -22.10 2.34
C ALA A 150 9.18 -22.57 1.93
N LEU A 151 8.27 -21.61 1.70
CA LEU A 151 6.91 -21.88 1.23
C LEU A 151 6.65 -21.20 -0.11
N ARG A 152 6.31 -22.00 -1.12
CA ARG A 152 5.99 -21.51 -2.47
C ARG A 152 4.60 -20.89 -2.50
N ARG A 153 4.44 -19.85 -3.32
CA ARG A 153 3.16 -19.19 -3.56
C ARG A 153 2.98 -18.83 -5.02
N ARG A 154 1.76 -19.00 -5.53
CA ARG A 154 1.37 -18.52 -6.86
C ARG A 154 1.04 -17.04 -6.79
N THR A 155 1.64 -16.25 -7.67
CA THR A 155 1.43 -14.81 -7.72
C THR A 155 0.89 -14.39 -9.08
N GLY A 156 -0.07 -13.48 -9.11
CA GLY A 156 -0.63 -12.94 -10.35
C GLY A 156 -0.97 -11.46 -10.24
N TRP A 157 -1.21 -10.82 -11.38
CA TRP A 157 -1.59 -9.41 -11.46
C TRP A 157 -2.86 -9.19 -12.27
N TRP A 158 -3.66 -8.25 -11.81
CA TRP A 158 -4.83 -7.73 -12.51
C TRP A 158 -4.79 -6.20 -12.50
N ARG A 159 -5.36 -5.58 -13.52
CA ARG A 159 -5.74 -4.16 -13.47
C ARG A 159 -7.22 -4.04 -13.14
N ILE A 160 -7.60 -3.06 -12.32
CA ILE A 160 -9.01 -2.68 -12.20
C ILE A 160 -9.36 -1.82 -13.41
N ALA A 161 -10.41 -2.20 -14.14
CA ALA A 161 -10.91 -1.43 -15.27
C ALA A 161 -11.53 -0.12 -14.77
N GLY A 162 -11.08 1.00 -15.33
CA GLY A 162 -11.56 2.34 -15.02
C GLY A 162 -11.47 3.26 -16.24
N SER A 163 -12.33 4.28 -16.30
CA SER A 163 -12.52 5.10 -17.50
C SER A 163 -11.71 6.41 -17.52
N ALA A 164 -11.21 6.92 -16.38
CA ALA A 164 -10.69 8.29 -16.33
C ALA A 164 -9.56 8.57 -15.32
N GLY A 165 -9.01 7.57 -14.63
CA GLY A 165 -8.01 7.80 -13.58
C GLY A 165 -6.67 7.08 -13.77
N PRO A 166 -5.77 7.18 -12.78
CA PRO A 166 -4.55 6.38 -12.69
C PRO A 166 -4.82 4.89 -12.88
N THR A 167 -3.79 4.15 -13.30
CA THR A 167 -3.88 2.69 -13.34
C THR A 167 -3.86 2.14 -11.93
N VAL A 168 -4.83 1.29 -11.58
CA VAL A 168 -4.86 0.58 -10.29
C VAL A 168 -4.65 -0.90 -10.53
N MET A 169 -3.66 -1.46 -9.84
CA MET A 169 -3.25 -2.85 -9.96
C MET A 169 -3.57 -3.61 -8.68
N ILE A 170 -3.95 -4.87 -8.86
CA ILE A 170 -4.09 -5.88 -7.81
C ILE A 170 -2.97 -6.89 -8.04
N CYS A 171 -2.20 -7.18 -7.01
CA CYS A 171 -1.28 -8.30 -6.98
C CYS A 171 -1.79 -9.33 -5.97
N ARG A 172 -1.98 -10.59 -6.38
CA ARG A 172 -2.48 -11.65 -5.51
C ARG A 172 -1.38 -12.66 -5.25
N SER A 173 -1.31 -13.16 -4.02
CA SER A 173 -0.49 -14.32 -3.65
C SER A 173 -1.34 -15.37 -2.93
N MET A 174 -1.21 -16.64 -3.29
CA MET A 174 -1.92 -17.77 -2.68
C MET A 174 -1.03 -19.01 -2.64
N SER A 175 -1.38 -20.00 -1.81
CA SER A 175 -0.70 -21.30 -1.87
C SER A 175 -0.85 -21.96 -3.25
N PRO A 176 -0.03 -22.98 -3.59
CA PRO A 176 -0.21 -23.78 -4.80
C PRO A 176 -1.60 -24.40 -4.90
N GLU A 177 -2.22 -24.74 -3.77
CA GLU A 177 -3.58 -25.29 -3.62
C GLU A 177 -4.66 -24.20 -3.69
N GLY A 178 -4.27 -22.92 -3.71
CA GLY A 178 -5.20 -21.79 -3.76
C GLY A 178 -5.70 -21.30 -2.40
N GLN A 179 -5.06 -21.73 -1.31
CA GLN A 179 -5.41 -21.35 0.06
C GLN A 179 -4.73 -20.05 0.49
N ASP A 180 -5.25 -19.47 1.57
CA ASP A 180 -4.78 -18.26 2.24
C ASP A 180 -4.43 -17.12 1.27
N PRO A 181 -5.36 -16.68 0.41
CA PRO A 181 -5.08 -15.60 -0.52
C PRO A 181 -4.82 -14.29 0.24
N VAL A 182 -3.79 -13.56 -0.19
CA VAL A 182 -3.53 -12.18 0.21
C VAL A 182 -3.39 -11.31 -1.03
N LEU A 183 -3.80 -10.04 -0.92
CA LEU A 183 -3.80 -9.07 -2.00
C LEU A 183 -2.99 -7.85 -1.61
N GLY A 184 -2.23 -7.31 -2.56
CA GLY A 184 -1.63 -5.98 -2.49
C GLY A 184 -2.19 -5.10 -3.60
N PHE A 185 -2.26 -3.80 -3.33
CA PHE A 185 -2.83 -2.80 -4.24
C PHE A 185 -1.81 -1.72 -4.60
N GLY A 186 -1.99 -1.10 -5.75
CA GLY A 186 -1.08 -0.07 -6.23
C GLY A 186 -1.70 0.82 -7.30
N ALA A 187 -1.76 2.13 -7.04
CA ALA A 187 -2.17 3.14 -8.02
C ALA A 187 -0.99 3.99 -8.53
N ASP A 188 -0.92 4.18 -9.85
CA ASP A 188 0.02 5.09 -10.50
C ASP A 188 -0.41 5.41 -11.94
N PRO A 189 -0.11 6.60 -12.48
CA PRO A 189 -0.31 6.87 -13.91
C PRO A 189 0.49 5.91 -14.80
N ASP A 190 1.67 5.47 -14.36
CA ASP A 190 2.48 4.47 -15.04
C ASP A 190 2.07 3.04 -14.58
N PRO A 191 1.53 2.19 -15.48
CA PRO A 191 1.10 0.84 -15.12
C PRO A 191 2.18 -0.04 -14.48
N LEU A 192 3.45 0.15 -14.84
CA LEU A 192 4.56 -0.60 -14.24
C LEU A 192 4.79 -0.16 -12.79
N ARG A 193 4.72 1.14 -12.51
CA ARG A 193 4.83 1.66 -11.14
C ARG A 193 3.67 1.19 -10.29
N ALA A 194 2.45 1.20 -10.82
CA ALA A 194 1.26 0.65 -10.16
C ALA A 194 1.46 -0.84 -9.81
N ALA A 195 1.92 -1.65 -10.77
CA ALA A 195 2.16 -3.09 -10.55
C ALA A 195 3.28 -3.36 -9.52
N ARG A 196 4.34 -2.55 -9.50
CA ARG A 196 5.41 -2.61 -8.49
C ARG A 196 4.94 -2.17 -7.10
N LYS A 197 4.05 -1.18 -7.01
CA LYS A 197 3.41 -0.79 -5.75
C LYS A 197 2.56 -1.94 -5.21
N ALA A 198 1.70 -2.53 -6.05
CA ALA A 198 0.88 -3.68 -5.67
C ALA A 198 1.71 -4.88 -5.21
N LEU A 199 2.83 -5.18 -5.88
CA LEU A 199 3.74 -6.24 -5.46
C LEU A 199 4.40 -5.96 -4.11
N ARG A 200 4.81 -4.71 -3.86
CA ARG A 200 5.41 -4.33 -2.58
C ARG A 200 4.39 -4.45 -1.43
N GLU A 201 3.18 -3.97 -1.65
CA GLU A 201 2.09 -4.09 -0.67
C GLU A 201 1.75 -5.55 -0.40
N LEU A 202 1.77 -6.38 -1.45
CA LEU A 202 1.59 -7.82 -1.31
C LEU A 202 2.62 -8.46 -0.37
N PHE A 203 3.88 -8.02 -0.39
CA PHE A 203 4.90 -8.54 0.53
C PHE A 203 4.61 -8.19 1.99
N LEU A 204 4.07 -7.00 2.26
CA LEU A 204 3.61 -6.62 3.61
C LEU A 204 2.41 -7.48 4.04
N MET A 205 1.48 -7.77 3.13
CA MET A 205 0.34 -8.63 3.43
C MET A 205 0.73 -10.11 3.61
N GLU A 206 1.75 -10.58 2.89
CA GLU A 206 2.35 -11.89 3.13
C GLU A 206 2.94 -12.00 4.55
N MET A 207 3.55 -10.93 5.07
CA MET A 207 4.04 -10.89 6.44
C MET A 207 2.89 -10.96 7.47
N ASN A 208 1.76 -10.26 7.25
CA ASN A 208 0.58 -10.41 8.10
C ASN A 208 0.06 -11.86 8.13
N LEU A 209 0.12 -12.56 6.98
CA LEU A 209 -0.20 -13.99 6.93
C LEU A 209 0.80 -14.83 7.73
N MET A 210 2.09 -14.52 7.69
CA MET A 210 3.10 -15.22 8.50
C MET A 210 2.82 -15.08 10.01
N GLU A 211 2.47 -13.88 10.45
CA GLU A 211 2.09 -13.61 11.84
C GLU A 211 0.85 -14.41 12.23
N LEU A 212 -0.17 -14.48 11.37
CA LEU A 212 -1.36 -15.30 11.58
C LEU A 212 -1.02 -16.80 11.68
N MET A 213 -0.14 -17.31 10.81
CA MET A 213 0.31 -18.70 10.85
C MET A 213 1.06 -19.02 12.15
N ALA A 214 1.89 -18.09 12.64
CA ALA A 214 2.57 -18.23 13.92
C ALA A 214 1.60 -18.16 15.11
N ALA A 215 0.62 -17.25 15.06
CA ALA A 215 -0.42 -17.10 16.08
C ALA A 215 -1.26 -18.38 16.22
N ARG A 216 -1.69 -18.99 15.10
CA ARG A 216 -2.40 -20.29 15.07
C ARG A 216 -1.62 -21.40 15.78
N ARG A 217 -0.30 -21.47 15.59
CA ARG A 217 0.56 -22.46 16.26
C ARG A 217 0.66 -22.26 17.78
N THR A 218 0.44 -21.03 18.24
CA THR A 218 0.55 -20.67 19.68
C THR A 218 -0.81 -20.44 20.34
N GLY A 219 -1.92 -20.70 19.65
CA GLY A 219 -3.28 -20.49 20.17
C GLY A 219 -3.68 -19.03 20.35
N ARG A 220 -3.01 -18.09 19.66
CA ARG A 220 -3.22 -16.63 19.78
C ARG A 220 -3.89 -16.01 18.56
N GLU A 221 -4.57 -16.81 17.75
CA GLU A 221 -5.23 -16.35 16.51
C GLU A 221 -6.27 -15.23 16.72
N ALA A 222 -6.92 -15.18 17.89
CA ALA A 222 -7.88 -14.13 18.23
C ALA A 222 -7.26 -12.71 18.18
N GLU A 223 -5.94 -12.58 18.43
CA GLU A 223 -5.22 -11.30 18.33
C GLU A 223 -5.14 -10.79 16.88
N LEU A 224 -5.28 -11.68 15.90
CA LEU A 224 -5.18 -11.41 14.47
C LEU A 224 -6.48 -11.71 13.71
N GLN A 225 -7.61 -11.67 14.40
CA GLN A 225 -8.93 -11.95 13.82
C GLN A 225 -9.21 -11.10 12.56
N HIS A 226 -8.84 -9.83 12.59
CA HIS A 226 -8.99 -8.92 11.45
C HIS A 226 -8.18 -9.35 10.20
N VAL A 227 -7.01 -9.98 10.38
CA VAL A 227 -6.22 -10.56 9.27
C VAL A 227 -6.93 -11.79 8.74
N GLN A 228 -7.39 -12.66 9.63
CA GLN A 228 -8.11 -13.88 9.28
C GLN A 228 -9.41 -13.59 8.52
N ASP A 229 -10.23 -12.66 9.00
CA ASP A 229 -11.50 -12.29 8.36
C ASP A 229 -11.29 -11.77 6.94
N ARG A 230 -10.23 -10.97 6.74
CA ARG A 230 -9.85 -10.45 5.43
C ARG A 230 -9.39 -11.56 4.48
N ILE A 231 -8.55 -12.50 4.93
CA ILE A 231 -8.14 -13.66 4.12
C ILE A 231 -9.36 -14.51 3.72
N LEU A 232 -10.29 -14.72 4.66
CA LEU A 232 -11.54 -15.43 4.39
C LEU A 232 -12.41 -14.67 3.38
N ALA A 233 -12.49 -13.34 3.48
CA ALA A 233 -13.19 -12.52 2.50
C ALA A 233 -12.55 -12.64 1.11
N TYR A 234 -11.22 -12.59 1.01
CA TYR A 234 -10.51 -12.81 -0.25
C TYR A 234 -10.74 -14.20 -0.83
N ALA A 235 -10.73 -15.25 0.00
CA ALA A 235 -10.99 -16.62 -0.45
C ALA A 235 -12.43 -16.77 -0.99
N ARG A 236 -13.40 -16.18 -0.30
CA ARG A 236 -14.82 -16.23 -0.69
C ARG A 236 -15.11 -15.48 -1.97
N ARG A 237 -14.53 -14.28 -2.14
CA ARG A 237 -14.87 -13.35 -3.22
C ARG A 237 -13.93 -13.41 -4.41
N GLY A 238 -12.68 -13.84 -4.18
CA GLY A 238 -11.61 -13.87 -5.17
C GLY A 238 -11.98 -14.57 -6.49
N PRO A 239 -12.64 -15.74 -6.49
CA PRO A 239 -13.04 -16.40 -7.74
C PRO A 239 -13.94 -15.56 -8.65
N GLN A 240 -14.84 -14.77 -8.07
CA GLN A 240 -15.74 -13.87 -8.82
C GLN A 240 -15.02 -12.57 -9.22
N LEU A 241 -14.24 -12.00 -8.30
CA LEU A 241 -13.63 -10.68 -8.47
C LEU A 241 -12.33 -10.70 -9.30
N LEU A 242 -11.67 -11.86 -9.40
CA LEU A 242 -10.41 -12.04 -10.14
C LEU A 242 -10.58 -13.15 -11.19
N PRO A 243 -11.43 -12.93 -12.20
CA PRO A 243 -11.74 -13.94 -13.20
C PRO A 243 -10.53 -14.26 -14.08
N ALA A 244 -10.56 -15.44 -14.71
CA ALA A 244 -9.62 -15.86 -15.74
C ALA A 244 -10.00 -15.29 -17.13
N SER A 245 -10.42 -14.02 -17.18
CA SER A 245 -10.76 -13.33 -18.43
C SER A 245 -9.54 -13.24 -19.36
N PRO A 246 -9.72 -12.94 -20.66
CA PRO A 246 -8.59 -12.74 -21.56
C PRO A 246 -7.61 -11.69 -21.02
N PRO A 247 -6.30 -11.98 -21.02
CA PRO A 247 -5.31 -11.08 -20.44
C PRO A 247 -5.17 -9.81 -21.28
N VAL A 248 -4.89 -8.70 -20.59
CA VAL A 248 -4.73 -7.38 -21.20
C VAL A 248 -3.30 -6.87 -21.06
N THR A 249 -2.86 -6.10 -22.04
CA THR A 249 -1.64 -5.28 -21.93
C THR A 249 -2.06 -3.89 -21.47
N PRO A 250 -1.61 -3.40 -20.30
CA PRO A 250 -1.96 -2.08 -19.84
C PRO A 250 -1.27 -1.02 -20.69
N VAL A 251 -1.98 0.06 -20.97
CA VAL A 251 -1.48 1.20 -21.74
C VAL A 251 -1.37 2.38 -20.79
N GLN A 252 -0.23 3.06 -20.81
CA GLN A 252 -0.07 4.30 -20.05
C GLN A 252 -0.92 5.39 -20.71
N PRO A 253 -1.78 6.09 -19.95
CA PRO A 253 -2.55 7.21 -20.48
C PRO A 253 -1.61 8.35 -20.88
N ALA A 254 -1.87 8.97 -22.04
CA ALA A 254 -1.07 10.10 -22.53
C ALA A 254 -1.19 11.34 -21.61
N ALA A 255 -2.39 11.55 -21.06
CA ALA A 255 -2.67 12.54 -20.04
C ALA A 255 -3.76 12.00 -19.11
N LEU A 256 -3.70 12.39 -17.83
CA LEU A 256 -4.80 12.15 -16.90
C LEU A 256 -5.68 13.41 -16.85
N PRO A 257 -7.01 13.24 -16.76
CA PRO A 257 -7.91 14.37 -16.53
C PRO A 257 -7.72 14.94 -15.11
N ALA A 258 -8.43 16.02 -14.78
CA ALA A 258 -8.29 16.63 -13.47
C ALA A 258 -8.72 15.65 -12.37
N PRO A 259 -8.11 15.68 -11.17
CA PRO A 259 -8.38 14.68 -10.14
C PRO A 259 -9.85 14.55 -9.71
N ARG A 260 -10.62 15.64 -9.75
CA ARG A 260 -12.09 15.62 -9.52
C ARG A 260 -12.83 14.65 -10.46
N GLU A 261 -12.35 14.49 -11.69
CA GLU A 261 -12.95 13.62 -12.69
C GLU A 261 -12.66 12.15 -12.41
N TRP A 262 -11.61 11.85 -11.64
CA TRP A 262 -11.29 10.48 -11.24
C TRP A 262 -12.32 9.92 -10.27
N PHE A 263 -12.76 10.76 -9.33
CA PHE A 263 -13.74 10.39 -8.30
C PHE A 263 -15.19 10.66 -8.73
N GLY A 264 -15.39 11.53 -9.73
CA GLY A 264 -16.73 12.02 -10.11
C GLY A 264 -17.34 12.98 -9.09
N THR A 265 -16.52 13.57 -8.21
CA THR A 265 -16.94 14.45 -7.11
C THR A 265 -15.83 15.44 -6.77
N GLY A 266 -16.12 16.39 -5.87
CA GLY A 266 -15.13 17.28 -5.30
C GLY A 266 -14.09 16.54 -4.46
N LEU A 267 -12.99 17.22 -4.12
CA LEU A 267 -12.02 16.71 -3.17
C LEU A 267 -11.31 17.88 -2.48
N SER A 268 -10.82 17.61 -1.28
CA SER A 268 -9.97 18.51 -0.52
C SER A 268 -8.57 17.92 -0.40
N LEU A 269 -7.55 18.79 -0.47
CA LEU A 269 -6.15 18.40 -0.45
C LEU A 269 -5.38 19.38 0.43
N HIS A 270 -4.85 18.91 1.55
CA HIS A 270 -4.25 19.78 2.57
C HIS A 270 -2.91 19.23 3.04
N ALA A 271 -1.94 20.12 3.23
CA ALA A 271 -0.75 19.81 4.00
C ALA A 271 -1.15 19.66 5.47
N ILE A 272 -0.72 18.57 6.09
CA ILE A 272 -0.98 18.26 7.50
C ILE A 272 0.32 17.99 8.28
N THR A 273 1.46 18.38 7.71
CA THR A 273 2.78 18.27 8.35
C THR A 273 2.75 18.94 9.73
N PRO A 274 3.09 18.21 10.81
CA PRO A 274 3.29 18.81 12.13
C PRO A 274 4.40 19.87 12.09
N ALA A 275 4.37 20.84 13.02
CA ALA A 275 5.36 21.91 13.06
C ALA A 275 6.81 21.40 13.23
N ASP A 276 6.96 20.25 13.88
CA ASP A 276 8.20 19.52 14.11
C ASP A 276 8.42 18.35 13.13
N GLY A 277 7.53 18.17 12.14
CA GLY A 277 7.56 17.06 11.20
C GLY A 277 8.69 17.18 10.17
N PRO A 278 9.61 16.20 10.07
CA PRO A 278 10.74 16.28 9.15
C PRO A 278 10.41 15.92 7.69
N LEU A 279 9.21 15.38 7.43
CA LEU A 279 8.69 15.06 6.10
C LEU A 279 7.42 15.85 5.83
N ALA A 280 7.21 16.28 4.59
CA ALA A 280 5.95 16.88 4.21
C ALA A 280 4.87 15.80 4.15
N VAL A 281 3.76 16.01 4.86
CA VAL A 281 2.62 15.08 4.90
C VAL A 281 1.40 15.76 4.29
N TRP A 282 0.73 15.06 3.37
CA TRP A 282 -0.48 15.55 2.72
C TRP A 282 -1.63 14.58 2.94
N LEU A 283 -2.83 15.16 3.06
CA LEU A 283 -4.10 14.46 3.19
C LEU A 283 -5.02 14.84 2.03
N CYS A 284 -5.47 13.83 1.29
CA CYS A 284 -6.47 13.93 0.23
C CYS A 284 -7.79 13.34 0.73
N ARG A 285 -8.90 14.09 0.63
CA ARG A 285 -10.23 13.61 0.98
C ARG A 285 -11.20 13.87 -0.17
N PRO A 286 -11.59 12.85 -0.93
CA PRO A 286 -12.64 13.00 -1.92
C PRO A 286 -14.02 13.12 -1.23
N ASP A 287 -14.91 13.90 -1.81
CA ASP A 287 -16.28 14.14 -1.33
C ASP A 287 -17.19 12.95 -1.69
N LEU A 288 -16.81 11.76 -1.23
CA LEU A 288 -17.54 10.51 -1.42
C LEU A 288 -18.26 10.13 -0.11
N PRO A 289 -19.43 9.47 -0.19
CA PRO A 289 -20.06 8.91 1.00
C PRO A 289 -19.12 7.92 1.70
N ALA A 290 -19.31 7.75 3.01
CA ALA A 290 -18.63 6.67 3.73
C ALA A 290 -18.97 5.33 3.06
N PRO A 291 -17.98 4.44 2.84
CA PRO A 291 -18.26 3.14 2.29
C PRO A 291 -19.18 2.39 3.24
N ALA A 292 -20.29 1.88 2.72
CA ALA A 292 -21.23 1.08 3.50
C ALA A 292 -20.50 -0.18 3.99
N GLU A 293 -20.53 -0.43 5.30
CA GLU A 293 -20.15 -1.72 5.84
C GLU A 293 -21.22 -2.73 5.44
N ASP A 294 -20.91 -3.51 4.42
CA ASP A 294 -21.75 -4.63 4.04
C ASP A 294 -21.23 -5.88 4.74
N ALA A 295 -21.95 -6.33 5.77
CA ALA A 295 -21.63 -7.54 6.52
C ALA A 295 -21.50 -8.78 5.64
N ALA A 296 -22.15 -8.82 4.46
CA ALA A 296 -22.05 -9.92 3.52
C ALA A 296 -20.72 -9.91 2.74
N HIS A 297 -20.12 -8.74 2.56
CA HIS A 297 -18.98 -8.52 1.67
C HIS A 297 -17.67 -8.21 2.40
N GLY A 298 -17.73 -7.68 3.63
CA GLY A 298 -16.57 -7.16 4.34
C GLY A 298 -15.88 -6.03 3.58
N LEU A 299 -14.63 -5.72 3.95
CA LEU A 299 -13.83 -4.68 3.30
C LEU A 299 -12.51 -5.22 2.74
N PRO A 300 -11.99 -4.64 1.64
CA PRO A 300 -10.74 -5.07 1.03
C PRO A 300 -9.50 -4.55 1.77
N PHE A 301 -9.64 -3.64 2.73
CA PHE A 301 -8.57 -3.09 3.57
C PHE A 301 -9.11 -2.83 4.99
N LEU A 302 -8.21 -2.58 5.94
CA LEU A 302 -8.54 -2.24 7.33
C LEU A 302 -8.99 -0.79 7.46
#